data_AF-A0A024JSG1-F1
#
_entry.id   AF-A0A024JSG1-F1
#
_cell.length_a   1.000
_cell.length_b   1.000
_cell.length_c   1.000
_cell.angle_alpha   90.00
_cell.angle_beta   90.00
_cell.angle_gamma   90.00
#
_symmetry.space_group_name_H-M   'P 1'
#
loop_
_entity.id
_entity.type
_entity.pdbx_description
1 polymer ?
#
loop_
_entity_poly.entity_id
_entity_poly.type
_entity_poly.pdbx_seq_one_letter_code
_entity_poly.pdbx_strand_id
1 'polypeptide(L)'
;MASNRSSWRTTRPTGARFARDRFGAHVVVDPAEKSVFDAFREVRAERGLPGPAVVFECVGAAGLIQNIVESAEMLTRIYCAGGWYTGDTLDITTATRQGVTIQFGGGPHPQDWYGTLDAVAAGQLDPLPSVGKVIGLDEVPDALDLARRSDGPPRIVVHPNGDPN
;
A
#
# COMPACT_ATOMS: atom_id res chain seq x y z
N MET A 1 -27.39 4.07 -9.96
CA MET A 1 -26.62 4.45 -11.16
C MET A 1 -25.30 3.70 -11.11
N ALA A 2 -25.12 2.70 -11.97
CA ALA A 2 -23.90 1.90 -12.02
C ALA A 2 -22.74 2.75 -12.56
N SER A 3 -21.68 2.90 -11.76
CA SER A 3 -20.50 3.66 -12.17
C SER A 3 -19.65 2.84 -13.14
N ASN A 4 -19.30 3.48 -14.26
CA ASN A 4 -18.57 2.91 -15.37
C ASN A 4 -17.09 2.68 -14.98
N ARG A 5 -16.77 1.54 -14.39
CA ARG A 5 -15.39 1.10 -14.05
C ARG A 5 -14.61 0.51 -15.25
N SER A 6 -15.04 0.77 -16.49
CA SER A 6 -14.51 0.08 -17.67
C SER A 6 -13.28 0.74 -18.34
N SER A 7 -12.93 1.98 -18.01
CA SER A 7 -11.85 2.71 -18.70
C SER A 7 -10.44 2.46 -18.17
N TRP A 8 -10.27 1.71 -17.08
CA TRP A 8 -8.96 1.47 -16.43
C TRP A 8 -8.02 0.52 -17.18
N ARG A 9 -8.47 -0.15 -18.27
CA ARG A 9 -7.79 -1.35 -18.78
C ARG A 9 -6.75 -1.16 -19.90
N THR A 10 -6.70 -0.05 -20.65
CA THR A 10 -6.11 -0.14 -22.00
C THR A 10 -4.80 0.61 -22.29
N THR A 11 -4.24 1.46 -21.41
CA THR A 11 -2.97 2.16 -21.76
C THR A 11 -1.93 2.36 -20.65
N ARG A 12 -2.20 1.99 -19.39
CA ARG A 12 -1.22 2.10 -18.28
C ARG A 12 -0.91 0.73 -17.66
N PRO A 13 0.29 0.49 -17.08
CA PRO A 13 0.46 -0.65 -16.19
C PRO A 13 -0.58 -0.52 -15.07
N THR A 14 -1.35 -1.57 -14.81
CA THR A 14 -2.19 -1.60 -13.61
C THR A 14 -1.28 -1.35 -12.40
N GLY A 15 -1.81 -0.80 -11.29
CA GLY A 15 -1.02 -0.63 -10.06
C GLY A 15 -0.28 -1.92 -9.66
N ALA A 16 -0.90 -3.06 -9.96
CA ALA A 16 -0.31 -4.37 -9.88
C ALA A 16 0.98 -4.57 -10.72
N ARG A 17 0.95 -4.28 -12.03
CA ARG A 17 2.15 -4.37 -12.89
C ARG A 17 3.24 -3.41 -12.44
N PHE A 18 2.86 -2.20 -12.04
CA PHE A 18 3.81 -1.21 -11.55
C PHE A 18 4.52 -1.67 -10.27
N ALA A 19 3.80 -2.25 -9.30
CA ALA A 19 4.41 -2.80 -8.08
C ALA A 19 5.43 -3.91 -8.38
N ARG A 20 5.11 -4.82 -9.31
CA ARG A 20 6.04 -5.88 -9.73
C ARG A 20 7.26 -5.30 -10.44
N ASP A 21 7.04 -4.50 -11.46
CA ASP A 21 8.09 -4.09 -12.40
C ASP A 21 9.01 -3.01 -11.81
N ARG A 22 8.51 -2.19 -10.88
CA ARG A 22 9.25 -1.04 -10.33
C ARG A 22 9.65 -1.17 -8.87
N PHE A 23 8.94 -1.98 -8.08
CA PHE A 23 9.22 -2.15 -6.65
C PHE A 23 9.56 -3.59 -6.25
N GLY A 24 9.69 -4.51 -7.22
CA GLY A 24 10.13 -5.87 -6.95
C GLY A 24 9.09 -6.74 -6.23
N ALA A 25 7.80 -6.42 -6.35
CA ALA A 25 6.75 -7.29 -5.83
C ALA A 25 6.82 -8.65 -6.55
N HIS A 26 7.05 -9.73 -5.79
CA HIS A 26 7.20 -11.08 -6.34
C HIS A 26 5.87 -11.67 -6.80
N VAL A 27 4.79 -11.31 -6.11
CA VAL A 27 3.43 -11.80 -6.34
C VAL A 27 2.51 -10.62 -6.22
N VAL A 28 1.54 -10.54 -7.13
CA VAL A 28 0.55 -9.48 -7.14
C VAL A 28 -0.82 -10.11 -7.32
N VAL A 29 -1.76 -9.68 -6.48
CA VAL A 29 -3.10 -10.27 -6.38
C VAL A 29 -4.13 -9.17 -6.62
N ASP A 30 -5.11 -9.44 -7.48
CA ASP A 30 -6.34 -8.65 -7.51
C ASP A 30 -7.28 -9.20 -6.43
N PRO A 31 -7.54 -8.45 -5.33
CA PRO A 31 -8.39 -8.94 -4.25
C PRO A 31 -9.85 -9.12 -4.67
N ALA A 32 -10.27 -8.59 -5.82
CA ALA A 32 -11.59 -8.86 -6.39
C ALA A 32 -11.69 -10.25 -7.03
N GLU A 33 -10.56 -10.86 -7.38
CA GLU A 33 -10.50 -12.18 -8.05
C GLU A 33 -10.05 -13.29 -7.09
N LYS A 34 -9.17 -13.00 -6.13
CA LYS A 34 -8.62 -13.98 -5.19
C LYS A 34 -8.30 -13.38 -3.83
N SER A 35 -8.55 -14.13 -2.76
CA SER A 35 -8.10 -13.76 -1.41
C SER A 35 -6.57 -13.61 -1.36
N VAL A 36 -6.11 -12.49 -0.82
CA VAL A 36 -4.67 -12.21 -0.62
C VAL A 36 -4.04 -13.24 0.32
N PHE A 37 -4.79 -13.71 1.33
CA PHE A 37 -4.30 -14.71 2.28
C PHE A 37 -4.25 -16.12 1.69
N ASP A 38 -5.15 -16.48 0.78
CA ASP A 38 -5.03 -17.75 0.03
C ASP A 38 -3.79 -17.73 -0.86
N ALA A 39 -3.57 -16.65 -1.61
CA ALA A 39 -2.37 -16.49 -2.42
C ALA A 39 -1.09 -16.52 -1.57
N PHE A 40 -1.09 -15.91 -0.38
CA PHE A 40 0.03 -15.96 0.55
C PHE A 40 0.30 -17.40 1.04
N ARG A 41 -0.74 -18.15 1.43
CA ARG A 41 -0.60 -19.54 1.86
C ARG A 41 -0.04 -20.44 0.77
N GLU A 42 -0.53 -20.32 -0.46
CA GLU A 42 -0.03 -21.09 -1.61
C GLU A 42 1.45 -20.81 -1.86
N VAL A 43 1.85 -19.54 -1.97
CA VAL A 43 3.23 -19.15 -2.22
C VAL A 43 4.17 -19.64 -1.12
N ARG A 44 3.71 -19.64 0.13
CA ARG A 44 4.50 -20.19 1.25
C ARG A 44 4.66 -21.68 1.19
N ALA A 45 3.58 -22.40 0.88
CA ALA A 45 3.60 -23.85 0.72
C ALA A 45 4.56 -24.23 -0.42
N GLU A 46 4.47 -23.57 -1.57
CA GLU A 46 5.36 -23.77 -2.71
C GLU A 46 6.84 -23.52 -2.37
N ARG A 47 7.12 -22.50 -1.54
CA ARG A 47 8.48 -22.11 -1.17
C ARG A 47 9.00 -22.78 0.12
N GLY A 48 8.20 -23.63 0.76
CA GLY A 48 8.57 -24.28 2.03
C GLY A 48 8.82 -23.29 3.18
N LEU A 49 8.15 -22.13 3.19
CA LEU A 49 8.34 -21.11 4.21
C LEU A 49 7.32 -21.31 5.36
N PRO A 50 7.72 -21.41 6.64
CA PRO A 50 6.81 -21.51 7.81
C PRO A 50 6.62 -20.18 8.55
N GLY A 51 5.48 -19.97 9.24
CA GLY A 51 5.24 -18.77 10.07
C GLY A 51 4.12 -17.81 9.59
N PRO A 52 3.71 -16.85 10.43
CA PRO A 52 2.60 -15.94 10.14
C PRO A 52 2.96 -14.83 9.15
N ALA A 53 1.94 -14.13 8.65
CA ALA A 53 2.13 -12.96 7.80
C ALA A 53 2.61 -11.74 8.61
N VAL A 54 3.29 -10.83 7.89
CA VAL A 54 3.42 -9.42 8.28
C VAL A 54 2.65 -8.62 7.23
N VAL A 55 1.60 -7.94 7.68
CA VAL A 55 0.66 -7.21 6.83
C VAL A 55 0.87 -5.72 7.04
N PHE A 56 1.12 -4.99 5.97
CA PHE A 56 1.01 -3.54 5.95
C PHE A 56 -0.33 -3.17 5.31
N GLU A 57 -1.27 -2.70 6.14
CA GLU A 57 -2.55 -2.19 5.68
C GLU A 57 -2.38 -0.70 5.36
N CYS A 58 -2.51 -0.35 4.07
CA CYS A 58 -2.22 1.00 3.56
C CYS A 58 -3.43 1.68 2.90
N VAL A 59 -4.62 1.09 3.00
CA VAL A 59 -5.85 1.57 2.35
C VAL A 59 -6.74 2.30 3.35
N GLY A 60 -6.94 1.76 4.56
CA GLY A 60 -7.85 2.32 5.56
C GLY A 60 -9.33 2.16 5.20
N ALA A 61 -9.68 1.16 4.38
CA ALA A 61 -11.07 0.90 4.01
C ALA A 61 -11.88 0.39 5.21
N ALA A 62 -13.12 0.85 5.35
CA ALA A 62 -14.00 0.46 6.44
C ALA A 62 -14.19 -1.07 6.52
N GLY A 63 -13.98 -1.65 7.70
CA GLY A 63 -14.08 -3.08 7.97
C GLY A 63 -12.88 -3.92 7.50
N LEU A 64 -11.89 -3.32 6.84
CA LEU A 64 -10.75 -4.06 6.29
C LEU A 64 -9.89 -4.70 7.37
N ILE A 65 -9.71 -4.02 8.52
CA ILE A 65 -8.96 -4.59 9.64
C ILE A 65 -9.64 -5.83 10.21
N GLN A 66 -10.96 -5.81 10.39
CA GLN A 66 -11.72 -6.99 10.80
C GLN A 66 -11.52 -8.14 9.82
N ASN A 67 -11.66 -7.87 8.51
CA ASN A 67 -11.47 -8.87 7.46
C ASN A 67 -10.06 -9.49 7.48
N ILE A 68 -9.02 -8.66 7.65
CA ILE A 68 -7.63 -9.13 7.80
C ILE A 68 -7.50 -10.06 9.01
N VAL A 69 -8.06 -9.68 10.16
CA VAL A 69 -7.99 -10.49 11.39
C VAL A 69 -8.71 -11.84 11.23
N GLU A 70 -9.82 -11.88 10.49
CA GLU A 70 -10.56 -13.13 10.21
C GLU A 70 -9.84 -14.05 9.23
N SER A 71 -9.09 -13.47 8.27
CA SER A 71 -8.56 -14.20 7.11
C SER A 71 -7.09 -14.60 7.22
N ALA A 72 -6.31 -13.85 7.98
CA ALA A 72 -4.87 -14.05 8.15
C ALA A 72 -4.55 -15.29 8.99
N GLU A 73 -3.30 -15.75 8.99
CA GLU A 73 -2.86 -16.81 9.89
C GLU A 73 -2.81 -16.33 11.35
N MET A 74 -2.89 -17.27 12.30
CA MET A 74 -2.68 -16.96 13.72
C MET A 74 -1.32 -16.30 13.92
N LEU A 75 -1.23 -15.36 14.87
CA LEU A 75 -0.02 -14.60 15.20
C LEU A 75 0.45 -13.63 14.11
N THR A 76 -0.41 -13.32 13.12
CA THR A 76 -0.14 -12.29 12.12
C THR A 76 0.08 -10.92 12.77
N ARG A 77 1.09 -10.19 12.28
CA ARG A 77 1.37 -8.81 12.68
C ARG A 77 0.81 -7.86 11.63
N ILE A 78 0.00 -6.91 12.07
CA ILE A 78 -0.70 -5.96 11.23
C ILE A 78 -0.19 -4.56 11.58
N TYR A 79 0.45 -3.92 10.61
CA TYR A 79 0.87 -2.53 10.67
C TYR A 79 -0.16 -1.68 9.93
N CYS A 80 -0.86 -0.86 10.69
CA CYS A 80 -1.94 -0.01 10.22
C CYS A 80 -1.38 1.36 9.79
N ALA A 81 -1.12 1.52 8.49
CA ALA A 81 -0.59 2.72 7.86
C ALA A 81 -1.60 3.46 6.97
N GLY A 82 -2.80 2.89 6.76
CA GLY A 82 -3.89 3.49 6.02
C GLY A 82 -4.48 4.74 6.68
N GLY A 83 -5.35 5.43 5.94
CA GLY A 83 -6.13 6.57 6.44
C GLY A 83 -7.54 6.12 6.84
N TRP A 84 -7.79 5.97 8.14
CA TRP A 84 -9.15 5.73 8.65
C TRP A 84 -9.90 7.05 8.81
N TYR A 85 -11.04 7.15 8.15
CA TYR A 85 -11.97 8.29 8.28
C TYR A 85 -13.33 7.84 8.85
N THR A 86 -13.39 6.61 9.35
CA THR A 86 -14.56 5.95 9.96
C THR A 86 -14.20 5.41 11.34
N GLY A 87 -15.21 5.28 12.21
CA GLY A 87 -15.08 4.58 13.48
C GLY A 87 -15.33 3.09 13.29
N ASP A 88 -14.31 2.35 12.85
CA ASP A 88 -14.40 0.91 12.64
C ASP A 88 -14.44 0.15 13.98
N THR A 89 -15.18 -0.96 13.99
CA THR A 89 -15.19 -1.90 15.11
C THR A 89 -14.32 -3.12 14.81
N LEU A 90 -13.75 -3.71 15.87
CA LEU A 90 -13.00 -4.95 15.83
C LEU A 90 -13.60 -5.94 16.81
N ASP A 91 -13.88 -7.16 16.35
CA ASP A 91 -14.33 -8.24 17.22
C ASP A 91 -13.16 -8.76 18.06
N ILE A 92 -13.23 -8.48 19.36
CA ILE A 92 -12.16 -8.80 20.33
C ILE A 92 -11.99 -10.32 20.48
N THR A 93 -13.07 -11.09 20.38
CA THR A 93 -13.01 -12.56 20.49
C THR A 93 -12.20 -13.14 19.33
N THR A 94 -12.45 -12.68 18.10
CA THR A 94 -11.74 -13.07 16.89
C THR A 94 -10.29 -12.66 16.98
N ALA A 95 -10.00 -11.41 17.35
CA ALA A 95 -8.63 -10.93 17.52
C ALA A 95 -7.85 -11.73 18.58
N THR A 96 -8.50 -12.05 19.71
CA THR A 96 -7.90 -12.85 20.79
C THR A 96 -7.60 -14.26 20.34
N ARG A 97 -8.57 -14.92 19.68
CA ARG A 97 -8.38 -16.27 19.13
C ARG A 97 -7.25 -16.32 18.11
N GLN A 98 -7.13 -15.26 17.31
CA GLN A 98 -6.10 -15.16 16.29
C GLN A 98 -4.72 -14.78 16.84
N GLY A 99 -4.67 -14.21 18.04
CA GLY A 99 -3.42 -13.78 18.68
C GLY A 99 -2.66 -12.74 17.85
N VAL A 100 -3.37 -11.87 17.12
CA VAL A 100 -2.75 -10.86 16.26
C VAL A 100 -2.05 -9.78 17.06
N THR A 101 -1.00 -9.20 16.48
CA THR A 101 -0.47 -7.90 16.92
C THR A 101 -0.95 -6.84 15.96
N ILE A 102 -1.58 -5.78 16.47
CA ILE A 102 -2.05 -4.65 15.64
C ILE A 102 -1.36 -3.38 16.13
N GLN A 103 -0.57 -2.77 15.26
CA GLN A 103 0.14 -1.53 15.53
C GLN A 103 -0.42 -0.40 14.67
N PHE A 104 -1.02 0.60 15.33
CA PHE A 104 -1.56 1.79 14.69
C PHE A 104 -0.56 2.93 14.73
N GLY A 105 -0.28 3.53 13.56
CA GLY A 105 0.36 4.83 13.44
C GLY A 105 1.64 5.04 14.26
N GLY A 106 1.99 6.30 14.48
CA GLY A 106 3.21 6.72 15.22
C GLY A 106 4.30 7.34 14.34
N GLY A 107 4.14 7.28 13.01
CA GLY A 107 5.21 7.65 12.08
C GLY A 107 6.44 6.73 12.22
N PRO A 108 7.41 6.80 11.30
CA PRO A 108 8.68 6.11 11.49
C PRO A 108 9.39 6.66 12.74
N HIS A 109 10.08 5.81 13.50
CA HIS A 109 10.98 6.31 14.54
C HIS A 109 12.13 7.09 13.88
N PRO A 110 12.82 8.00 14.60
CA PRO A 110 13.97 8.72 14.04
C PRO A 110 15.00 7.80 13.38
N GLN A 111 15.28 6.63 13.96
CA GLN A 111 16.18 5.64 13.36
C GLN A 111 15.69 5.09 12.01
N ASP A 112 14.38 4.93 11.83
CA ASP A 112 13.78 4.44 10.59
C ASP A 112 13.85 5.53 9.51
N TRP A 113 13.65 6.79 9.90
CA TRP A 113 13.81 7.94 9.03
C TRP A 113 15.23 8.06 8.49
N TYR A 114 16.22 8.13 9.39
CA TYR A 114 17.62 8.28 8.99
C TYR A 114 18.14 7.03 8.29
N GLY A 115 17.78 5.84 8.74
CA GLY A 115 18.15 4.59 8.07
C GLY A 115 17.60 4.50 6.65
N THR A 116 16.35 4.95 6.42
CA THR A 116 15.79 5.01 5.06
C THR A 116 16.52 6.05 4.20
N LEU A 117 16.82 7.22 4.75
CA LEU A 117 17.57 8.26 4.04
C LEU A 117 18.98 7.77 3.66
N ASP A 118 19.68 7.11 4.58
CA ASP A 118 21.01 6.53 4.34
C ASP A 118 20.96 5.47 3.24
N ALA A 119 19.96 4.58 3.26
CA ALA A 119 19.76 3.59 2.21
C ALA A 119 19.51 4.23 0.83
N VAL A 120 18.76 5.34 0.79
CA VAL A 120 18.55 6.12 -0.45
C VAL A 120 19.84 6.78 -0.90
N ALA A 121 20.55 7.47 -0.01
CA ALA A 121 21.79 8.16 -0.33
C ALA A 121 22.90 7.19 -0.80
N ALA A 122 22.92 5.98 -0.25
CA ALA A 122 23.84 4.91 -0.64
C ALA A 122 23.42 4.17 -1.93
N GLY A 123 22.27 4.51 -2.54
CA GLY A 123 21.75 3.85 -3.74
C GLY A 123 21.23 2.42 -3.51
N GLN A 124 21.02 2.03 -2.25
CA GLN A 124 20.44 0.73 -1.88
C GLN A 124 18.92 0.72 -2.06
N LEU A 125 18.30 1.91 -1.99
CA LEU A 125 16.88 2.11 -2.24
C LEU A 125 16.70 3.24 -3.26
N ASP A 126 16.03 2.96 -4.39
CA ASP A 126 15.65 3.98 -5.36
C ASP A 126 14.18 4.41 -5.15
N PRO A 127 13.90 5.63 -4.66
CA PRO A 127 12.55 6.12 -4.47
C PRO A 127 11.94 6.71 -5.75
N LEU A 128 12.76 7.01 -6.77
CA LEU A 128 12.34 7.73 -7.97
C LEU A 128 11.26 7.02 -8.78
N PRO A 129 11.16 5.68 -8.83
CA PRO A 129 10.06 5.02 -9.53
C PRO A 129 8.69 5.43 -9.00
N SER A 130 8.57 5.86 -7.73
CA SER A 130 7.31 6.35 -7.16
C SER A 130 6.87 7.71 -7.73
N VAL A 131 7.83 8.54 -8.17
CA VAL A 131 7.58 9.89 -8.72
C VAL A 131 7.08 9.75 -10.15
N GLY A 132 5.76 9.84 -10.34
CA GLY A 132 5.17 9.72 -11.67
C GLY A 132 4.92 11.07 -12.35
N LYS A 133 4.98 12.19 -11.62
CA LYS A 133 4.92 13.54 -12.21
C LYS A 133 5.68 14.54 -11.33
N VAL A 134 6.45 15.41 -11.97
CA VAL A 134 6.99 16.64 -11.38
C VAL A 134 6.23 17.82 -11.97
N ILE A 135 5.82 18.77 -11.15
CA ILE A 135 4.97 19.90 -11.56
C ILE A 135 5.45 21.24 -11.01
N GLY A 136 5.10 22.32 -11.71
CA GLY A 136 5.22 23.68 -11.17
C GLY A 136 4.04 24.07 -10.25
N LEU A 137 4.08 25.27 -9.68
CA LEU A 137 3.02 25.77 -8.79
C LEU A 137 1.66 25.94 -9.50
N ASP A 138 1.67 26.33 -10.77
CA ASP A 138 0.45 26.58 -11.55
C ASP A 138 -0.39 25.32 -11.79
N GLU A 139 0.23 24.13 -11.72
CA GLU A 139 -0.42 22.83 -11.94
C GLU A 139 -0.96 22.19 -10.65
N VAL A 140 -0.70 22.79 -9.48
CA VAL A 140 -1.11 22.23 -8.18
C VAL A 140 -2.62 22.00 -8.09
N PRO A 141 -3.50 22.92 -8.53
CA PRO A 141 -4.95 22.68 -8.46
C PRO A 141 -5.38 21.40 -9.19
N ASP A 142 -4.91 21.20 -10.42
CA ASP A 142 -5.22 20.01 -11.22
C ASP A 142 -4.64 18.73 -10.60
N ALA A 143 -3.43 18.82 -10.02
CA ALA A 143 -2.80 17.71 -9.33
C ALA A 143 -3.59 17.27 -8.08
N LEU A 144 -4.16 18.20 -7.33
CA LEU A 144 -5.03 17.90 -6.19
C LEU A 144 -6.33 17.20 -6.65
N ASP A 145 -6.91 17.63 -7.76
CA ASP A 145 -8.11 16.99 -8.32
C ASP A 145 -7.84 15.57 -8.83
N LEU A 146 -6.68 15.34 -9.45
CA LEU A 146 -6.23 13.99 -9.81
C LEU A 146 -6.05 13.10 -8.58
N ALA A 147 -5.44 13.62 -7.51
CA ALA A 147 -5.23 12.88 -6.27
C ALA A 147 -6.56 12.51 -5.59
N ARG A 148 -7.53 13.44 -5.54
CA ARG A 148 -8.87 13.18 -4.97
C ARG A 148 -9.61 12.06 -5.68
N ARG A 149 -9.51 11.98 -7.01
CA ARG A 149 -10.13 10.93 -7.81
C ARG A 149 -9.34 9.63 -7.82
N SER A 150 -8.13 9.61 -7.26
CA SER A 150 -7.16 8.52 -7.39
C SER A 150 -6.79 8.22 -8.86
N ASP A 151 -6.87 9.21 -9.74
CA ASP A 151 -6.59 9.10 -11.19
C ASP A 151 -5.13 9.47 -11.55
N GLY A 152 -4.41 10.04 -10.58
CA GLY A 152 -3.02 10.49 -10.70
C GLY A 152 -1.98 9.36 -10.52
N PRO A 153 -0.69 9.65 -10.75
CA PRO A 153 0.39 8.72 -10.42
C PRO A 153 0.52 8.51 -8.90
N PRO A 154 1.28 7.49 -8.47
CA PRO A 154 1.50 7.19 -7.05
C PRO A 154 2.03 8.38 -6.24
N ARG A 155 2.88 9.21 -6.84
CA ARG A 155 3.40 10.44 -6.26
C ARG A 155 3.52 11.53 -7.31
N ILE A 156 3.07 12.73 -6.94
CA ILE A 156 3.30 13.97 -7.66
C ILE A 156 4.22 14.83 -6.78
N VAL A 157 5.30 15.36 -7.35
CA VAL A 157 6.25 16.24 -6.66
C VAL A 157 6.10 17.65 -7.20
N VAL A 158 5.90 18.61 -6.31
CA VAL A 158 5.89 20.03 -6.68
C VAL A 158 7.31 20.56 -6.62
N HIS A 159 7.78 21.13 -7.73
CA HIS A 159 9.04 21.87 -7.78
C HIS A 159 8.71 23.37 -7.79
N PRO A 160 8.72 24.04 -6.62
CA PRO A 160 8.13 25.38 -6.47
C PRO A 160 8.86 26.47 -7.25
N ASN A 161 10.12 26.22 -7.66
CA ASN A 161 10.94 27.17 -8.41
C ASN A 161 10.98 26.89 -9.93
N GLY A 162 10.08 26.06 -10.46
CA GLY A 162 10.07 25.65 -11.89
C GLY A 162 11.02 24.48 -12.19
N ASP A 163 10.89 23.82 -13.34
CA ASP A 163 11.62 22.58 -13.65
C ASP A 163 13.16 22.79 -13.54
N PRO A 164 13.93 21.90 -12.87
CA PRO A 164 15.39 22.04 -12.75
C PRO A 164 16.15 21.67 -14.05
N ASN A 165 15.44 21.53 -15.17
CA ASN A 165 16.01 21.24 -16.49
C ASN A 165 16.34 22.52 -17.26
#